data_AF-B2IFN8-F1
#
_entry.id   AF-B2IFN8-F1
#
_cell.length_a   1.000
_cell.length_b   1.000
_cell.length_c   1.000
_cell.angle_alpha   90.00
_cell.angle_beta   90.00
_cell.angle_gamma   90.00
#
_symmetry.space_group_name_H-M   'P 1'
#
loop_
_entity.id
_entity.type
_entity.pdbx_description
1 polymer ?
#
loop_
_entity_poly.entity_id
_entity_poly.type
_entity_poly.pdbx_seq_one_letter_code
_entity_poly.pdbx_strand_id
1 'polypeptide(L)' 'MNLNPGEEVTVAKLPSGKWGALLRLNGYDEPFNLGREFKTEEMTEGWLDTTEANNLIDQYITKYRKA' A
#
# COMPACT_ATOMS: atom_id res chain seq x y z
N MET A 1 3.08 9.79 -6.24
CA MET A 1 1.82 9.14 -5.81
C MET A 1 0.67 10.11 -6.00
N ASN A 2 -0.39 9.72 -6.72
CA ASN A 2 -1.61 10.55 -6.90
C ASN A 2 -2.69 10.11 -5.90
N LEU A 3 -2.39 10.20 -4.60
CA LEU A 3 -3.36 9.89 -3.55
C LEU A 3 -4.33 11.05 -3.39
N ASN A 4 -5.62 10.74 -3.30
CA ASN A 4 -6.64 11.74 -2.97
C ASN A 4 -6.56 12.06 -1.47
N PRO A 5 -7.03 13.24 -1.04
CA PRO A 5 -7.18 13.51 0.39
C PRO A 5 -8.05 12.42 1.06
N GLY A 6 -7.49 11.75 2.08
CA GLY A 6 -8.11 10.62 2.78
C GLY A 6 -7.58 9.24 2.36
N GLU A 7 -6.79 9.16 1.30
CA GLU A 7 -6.07 7.93 0.94
C GLU A 7 -4.65 7.98 1.49
N GLU A 8 -4.21 6.86 2.06
CA GLU A 8 -2.92 6.76 2.70
C GLU A 8 -2.32 5.37 2.47
N VAL A 9 -1.01 5.31 2.44
CA VAL A 9 -0.26 4.05 2.51
C VAL A 9 0.32 3.95 3.90
N THR A 10 0.00 2.87 4.59
CA THR A 10 0.48 2.58 5.93
C THR A 10 1.29 1.31 5.92
N VAL A 11 2.32 1.24 6.75
CA VAL A 11 3.11 0.04 6.95
C VAL A 11 2.58 -0.65 8.20
N ALA A 12 2.25 -1.94 8.08
CA ALA A 12 1.69 -2.70 9.17
C ALA A 12 2.25 -4.13 9.21
N LYS A 13 2.28 -4.69 10.42
CA LYS A 13 2.66 -6.08 10.62
C LYS A 13 1.50 -7.00 10.25
N LEU A 14 1.72 -7.86 9.27
CA LEU A 14 0.79 -8.86 8.79
C LEU A 14 0.69 -10.05 9.76
N PRO A 15 -0.42 -10.81 9.74
CA PRO A 15 -0.58 -12.02 10.56
C PRO A 15 0.49 -13.08 10.28
N SER A 16 1.13 -13.05 9.11
CA SER A 16 2.31 -13.84 8.77
C SER A 16 3.54 -13.56 9.64
N GLY A 17 3.53 -12.50 10.45
CA GLY A 17 4.66 -12.02 11.25
C GLY A 17 5.63 -11.11 10.50
N LYS A 18 5.38 -10.87 9.22
CA LYS A 18 6.12 -9.97 8.33
C LYS A 18 5.48 -8.59 8.28
N TRP A 19 6.18 -7.61 7.71
CA TRP A 19 5.70 -6.26 7.47
C TRP A 19 5.19 -6.12 6.04
N GLY A 20 4.11 -5.40 5.82
CA GLY A 20 3.57 -5.14 4.50
C GLY A 20 3.02 -3.74 4.40
N ALA A 21 2.93 -3.25 3.17
CA ALA A 21 2.30 -1.98 2.89
C ALA A 21 0.81 -2.17 2.61
N LEU A 22 -0.01 -1.36 3.28
CA LEU A 22 -1.45 -1.34 3.23
C LEU A 22 -1.91 -0.01 2.63
N LEU A 23 -2.59 -0.07 1.50
CA LEU A 23 -3.13 1.08 0.79
C LEU A 23 -4.61 1.27 1.17
N ARG A 24 -4.92 2.33 1.90
CA ARG A 24 -6.29 2.76 2.18
C ARG A 24 -6.79 3.64 1.06
N LEU A 25 -7.91 3.24 0.43
CA LEU A 25 -8.57 3.99 -0.63
C LEU A 25 -9.91 4.54 -0.15
N ASN A 26 -10.27 5.73 -0.62
CA ASN A 26 -11.57 6.32 -0.33
C ASN A 26 -12.69 5.48 -0.97
N GLY A 27 -13.73 5.17 -0.18
CA GLY A 27 -14.82 4.28 -0.61
C GLY A 27 -14.63 2.80 -0.25
N TYR A 28 -13.48 2.45 0.33
CA TYR A 28 -13.21 1.11 0.85
C TYR A 28 -12.97 1.16 2.37
N ASP A 29 -13.70 0.34 3.11
CA ASP A 29 -13.58 0.26 4.57
C ASP A 29 -12.27 -0.42 4.98
N GLU A 30 -11.85 -1.43 4.21
CA GLU A 30 -10.63 -2.20 4.46
C GLU A 30 -9.45 -1.73 3.59
N PRO A 31 -8.24 -1.64 4.15
CA PRO A 31 -7.06 -1.29 3.36
C PRO A 31 -6.59 -2.48 2.50
N PHE A 32 -6.08 -2.18 1.31
CA PHE A 32 -5.55 -3.15 0.38
C PHE A 32 -4.11 -3.50 0.71
N ASN A 33 -3.82 -4.79 0.89
CA ASN A 33 -2.45 -5.25 0.97
C ASN A 33 -1.80 -5.15 -0.43
N LEU A 34 -0.68 -4.41 -0.52
CA LEU A 34 0.09 -4.25 -1.76
C LEU A 34 0.84 -5.54 -2.18
N GLY A 35 0.63 -6.65 -1.45
CA GLY A 35 1.03 -8.00 -1.81
C GLY A 35 2.49 -8.32 -1.51
N ARG A 36 3.27 -7.34 -1.03
CA ARG A 36 4.67 -7.51 -0.72
C ARG A 36 4.90 -7.51 0.79
N GLU A 37 5.59 -8.55 1.23
CA GLU A 37 5.91 -8.77 2.64
C GLU A 37 7.43 -8.69 2.87
N PHE A 38 7.84 -7.94 3.88
CA PHE A 38 9.22 -7.72 4.29
C PHE A 38 9.45 -8.18 5.73
N LYS A 39 10.73 -8.32 6.11
CA LYS A 39 11.08 -8.76 7.46
C LYS A 39 10.99 -7.62 8.48
N THR A 40 11.19 -6.38 8.05
CA THR A 40 11.23 -5.19 8.90
C THR A 40 10.36 -4.07 8.32
N GLU A 41 9.92 -3.16 9.19
CA GLU A 41 9.19 -1.94 8.84
C GLU A 41 10.01 -1.09 7.86
N GLU A 42 11.28 -0.84 8.20
CA GLU A 42 12.21 -0.03 7.40
C GLU A 42 12.42 -0.55 5.96
N MET A 43 12.44 -1.88 5.76
CA MET A 43 12.49 -2.47 4.42
C MET A 43 11.21 -2.21 3.62
N THR A 44 10.07 -2.17 4.31
CA THR A 44 8.77 -1.88 3.68
C THR A 44 8.69 -0.41 3.31
N GLU A 45 9.10 0.49 4.21
CA GLU A 45 9.17 1.93 3.93
C GLU A 45 10.16 2.24 2.80
N GLY A 46 11.35 1.65 2.84
CA GLY A 46 12.33 1.78 1.76
C GLY A 46 11.81 1.25 0.43
N TRP A 47 11.00 0.19 0.43
CA TRP A 47 10.34 -0.29 -0.78
C TRP A 47 9.27 0.69 -1.28
N LEU A 48 8.51 1.32 -0.39
CA LEU A 48 7.49 2.32 -0.75
C LEU A 48 8.05 3.53 -1.49
N ASP A 49 9.32 3.88 -1.25
CA ASP A 49 10.02 4.94 -1.98
C ASP A 49 10.39 4.51 -3.42
N THR A 50 10.42 3.22 -3.72
CA THR A 50 10.81 2.73 -5.05
C THR A 50 9.75 3.03 -6.12
N THR A 51 10.21 3.17 -7.36
CA THR A 51 9.32 3.30 -8.53
C THR A 51 8.37 2.11 -8.67
N GLU A 52 8.78 0.92 -8.25
CA GLU A 52 7.95 -0.28 -8.28
C GLU A 52 6.72 -0.15 -7.37
N ALA A 53 6.92 0.26 -6.12
CA ALA A 53 5.81 0.48 -5.19
C ALA A 53 4.88 1.58 -5.69
N ASN A 54 5.44 2.69 -6.18
CA ASN A 54 4.66 3.78 -6.76
C ASN A 54 3.78 3.32 -7.94
N ASN A 55 4.32 2.54 -8.86
CA ASN A 55 3.57 1.97 -9.99
C ASN A 55 2.49 0.99 -9.55
N LEU A 56 2.76 0.20 -8.51
CA LEU A 56 1.80 -0.77 -7.99
C LEU A 56 0.65 -0.05 -7.28
N ILE A 57 0.94 0.97 -6.46
CA ILE A 57 -0.06 1.84 -5.84
C ILE A 57 -0.94 2.48 -6.92
N ASP A 58 -0.34 3.03 -7.99
CA ASP A 58 -1.09 3.66 -9.09
C ASP A 58 -2.01 2.68 -9.81
N GLN A 59 -1.55 1.44 -10.04
CA GLN A 59 -2.39 0.36 -10.59
C GLN A 59 -3.57 0.00 -9.68
N TYR A 60 -3.35 -0.10 -8.36
CA TYR A 60 -4.42 -0.33 -7.40
C TYR A 60 -5.42 0.83 -7.41
N ILE A 61 -4.94 2.07 -7.31
CA ILE A 61 -5.77 3.27 -7.37
C ILE A 61 -6.60 3.26 -8.66
N THR A 62 -5.99 3.06 -9.82
CA THR A 62 -6.68 3.04 -11.12
C THR A 62 -7.71 1.92 -11.22
N LYS A 63 -7.42 0.75 -10.65
CA LYS A 63 -8.31 -0.41 -10.66
C LYS A 63 -9.51 -0.22 -9.73
N TYR A 64 -9.30 0.29 -8.52
CA TYR A 64 -10.31 0.34 -7.47
C TYR A 64 -11.10 1.66 -7.43
N ARG A 65 -10.54 2.79 -7.91
CA ARG A 65 -11.29 4.06 -8.07
C ARG A 65 -12.25 4.07 -9.25
N LYS A 66 -12.18 3.09 -10.14
CA LYS A 66 -13.06 2.97 -11.32
C LYS A 66 -14.40 2.28 -11.03
N ALA A 67 -14.67 1.90 -9.77
CA ALA A 67 -15.93 1.30 -9.35
C ALA A 67 -16.86 2.36 -8.74
#